data_AF-A0AAW2C8H9-F1
#
_entry.id   AF-A0AAW2C8H9-F1
#
_cell.length_a   1.000
_cell.length_b   1.000
_cell.length_c   1.000
_cell.angle_alpha   90.00
_cell.angle_beta   90.00
_cell.angle_gamma   90.00
#
_symmetry.space_group_name_H-M   'P 1'
#
loop_
_entity.id
_entity.type
_entity.pdbx_description
1 polymer ?
#
loop_
_entity_poly.entity_id
_entity_poly.type
_entity_poly.pdbx_seq_one_letter_code
_entity_poly.pdbx_strand_id
1 'polypeptide(L)'
;MLVCHRWLSVDGQSHHRLSLNAQTDMLSWIPSIFARFNSVTKLALRCDRKSISIDNDALVLISIRCRSLTSVKLRGCRELIDLGMDAFAQNCKGLKKLSCGSCIFSAKAMNAVLNHCTALKELFVKHLRSLHDSVELIGPGAAASSLKSICLKELIHGQNFGPLIVGSKKLKTLKLIRCLGFGVEGGCCHGLGSEKLWKLFVSRES
;
A
#
# COMPACT_ATOMS: atom_id res chain seq x y z
N MET A 1 -16.32 25.51 -15.24
CA MET A 1 -16.57 25.22 -13.81
C MET A 1 -15.22 25.24 -13.12
N LEU A 2 -14.97 26.25 -12.28
CA LEU A 2 -13.66 26.66 -11.76
C LEU A 2 -13.01 25.58 -10.88
N VAL A 3 -11.95 24.93 -11.38
CA VAL A 3 -11.09 24.04 -10.60
C VAL A 3 -9.83 24.82 -10.22
N CYS A 4 -9.88 25.52 -9.10
CA CYS A 4 -8.71 26.09 -8.41
C CYS A 4 -9.14 26.31 -6.96
N HIS A 5 -8.44 25.89 -5.92
CA HIS A 5 -7.01 26.03 -5.69
C HIS A 5 -6.49 24.85 -4.85
N ARG A 6 -5.21 24.47 -5.06
CA ARG A 6 -4.42 23.46 -4.31
C ARG A 6 -4.54 21.98 -4.71
N TRP A 7 -4.63 21.76 -6.03
CA TRP A 7 -4.21 20.56 -6.77
C TRP A 7 -5.11 19.32 -6.63
N LEU A 8 -6.36 19.48 -7.06
CA LEU A 8 -7.17 18.40 -7.60
C LEU A 8 -6.72 18.13 -9.05
N SER A 9 -5.93 17.07 -9.29
CA SER A 9 -5.66 16.62 -10.66
C SER A 9 -6.61 15.46 -10.97
N VAL A 10 -7.75 15.80 -11.58
CA VAL A 10 -8.59 14.82 -12.26
C VAL A 10 -8.07 14.73 -13.69
N ASP A 11 -7.47 13.60 -14.01
CA ASP A 11 -7.04 13.32 -15.39
C ASP A 11 -8.30 13.12 -16.24
N GLY A 12 -8.55 14.05 -17.16
CA GLY A 12 -9.80 14.16 -17.94
C GLY A 12 -10.08 13.01 -18.90
N GLN A 13 -9.20 12.00 -18.97
CA GLN A 13 -9.33 10.86 -19.89
C GLN A 13 -10.18 9.71 -19.32
N SER A 14 -10.49 9.67 -18.01
CA SER A 14 -11.48 8.73 -17.46
C SER A 14 -11.89 9.12 -16.04
N HIS A 15 -13.19 9.29 -15.77
CA HIS A 15 -13.80 9.62 -14.47
C HIS A 15 -13.53 8.60 -13.33
N HIS A 16 -12.55 7.71 -13.52
CA HIS A 16 -12.21 6.59 -12.66
C HIS A 16 -10.91 6.81 -11.86
N ARG A 17 -10.08 7.80 -12.22
CA ARG A 17 -8.82 8.08 -11.53
C ARG A 17 -8.86 9.45 -10.86
N LEU A 18 -8.64 9.45 -9.55
CA LEU A 18 -8.64 10.63 -8.71
C LEU A 18 -7.31 10.75 -7.96
N SER A 19 -6.63 11.89 -8.09
CA SER A 19 -5.41 12.21 -7.34
C SER A 19 -5.62 13.46 -6.51
N LEU A 20 -5.40 13.34 -5.20
CA LEU A 20 -5.72 14.34 -4.20
C LEU A 20 -4.50 14.66 -3.34
N ASN A 21 -4.37 15.93 -2.98
CA ASN A 21 -3.48 16.35 -1.91
C ASN A 21 -4.17 16.05 -0.57
N ALA A 22 -3.61 15.13 0.19
CA ALA A 22 -4.23 14.55 1.38
C ALA A 22 -3.91 15.40 2.62
N GLN A 23 -4.41 16.62 2.65
CA GLN A 23 -4.28 17.57 3.77
C GLN A 23 -5.54 17.57 4.65
N THR A 24 -5.42 17.89 5.94
CA THR A 24 -6.54 17.85 6.92
C THR A 24 -7.75 18.70 6.54
N ASP A 25 -7.53 19.86 5.93
CA ASP A 25 -8.57 20.78 5.43
C ASP A 25 -9.46 20.15 4.34
N MET A 26 -9.00 19.06 3.73
CA MET A 26 -9.73 18.32 2.72
C MET A 26 -11.01 17.65 3.24
N LEU A 27 -11.10 17.32 4.53
CA LEU A 27 -12.26 16.65 5.16
C LEU A 27 -13.58 17.35 4.80
N SER A 28 -13.55 18.69 4.74
CA SER A 28 -14.71 19.54 4.42
C SER A 28 -15.27 19.33 3.00
N TRP A 29 -14.47 18.79 2.07
CA TRP A 29 -14.85 18.60 0.67
C TRP A 29 -14.95 17.13 0.25
N ILE A 30 -14.49 16.18 1.08
CA ILE A 30 -14.57 14.74 0.78
C ILE A 30 -16.01 14.30 0.44
N PRO A 31 -17.05 14.65 1.22
CA PRO A 31 -18.42 14.25 0.88
C PRO A 31 -18.85 14.75 -0.51
N SER A 32 -18.55 16.00 -0.83
CA SER A 32 -18.92 16.64 -2.10
C SER A 32 -18.14 16.08 -3.29
N ILE A 33 -16.85 15.78 -3.11
CA ILE A 33 -16.01 15.18 -4.15
C ILE A 33 -16.51 13.76 -4.44
N PHE A 34 -16.68 12.93 -3.41
CA PHE A 34 -17.05 11.53 -3.63
C PHE A 34 -18.54 11.32 -3.92
N ALA A 35 -19.41 12.29 -3.63
CA ALA A 35 -20.77 12.33 -4.17
C ALA A 35 -20.76 12.48 -5.70
N ARG A 36 -19.84 13.29 -6.25
CA ARG A 36 -19.72 13.51 -7.70
C ARG A 36 -18.91 12.43 -8.40
N PHE A 37 -17.95 11.82 -7.72
CA PHE A 37 -17.05 10.81 -8.27
C PHE A 37 -17.27 9.44 -7.61
N ASN A 38 -18.48 8.90 -7.72
CA ASN A 38 -18.84 7.59 -7.15
C ASN A 38 -18.25 6.38 -7.90
N SER A 39 -17.70 6.61 -9.09
CA SER A 39 -17.15 5.56 -9.97
C SER A 39 -15.62 5.49 -9.94
N VAL A 40 -14.98 6.07 -8.92
CA VAL A 40 -13.52 6.07 -8.77
C VAL A 40 -13.03 4.66 -8.48
N THR A 41 -12.15 4.17 -9.34
CA THR A 41 -11.49 2.86 -9.18
C THR A 41 -10.00 3.01 -8.88
N LYS A 42 -9.42 4.18 -9.10
CA LYS A 42 -8.00 4.48 -8.85
C LYS A 42 -7.88 5.75 -8.03
N LEU A 43 -7.40 5.63 -6.81
CA LEU A 43 -7.20 6.76 -5.90
C LEU A 43 -5.71 6.95 -5.61
N ALA A 44 -5.24 8.18 -5.65
CA ALA A 44 -3.91 8.56 -5.17
C ALA A 44 -4.04 9.68 -4.15
N LEU A 45 -3.54 9.45 -2.94
CA LEU A 45 -3.49 10.39 -1.83
C LEU A 45 -2.01 10.72 -1.59
N ARG A 46 -1.66 11.99 -1.75
CA ARG A 46 -0.29 12.49 -1.54
C ARG A 46 -0.33 13.59 -0.50
N CYS A 47 0.51 13.50 0.53
CA CYS A 47 0.73 14.57 1.48
C CYS A 47 2.19 15.03 1.44
N ASP A 48 2.41 16.33 1.52
CA ASP A 48 3.74 16.92 1.69
C ASP A 48 4.24 16.73 3.14
N ARG A 49 5.57 16.69 3.33
CA ARG A 49 6.19 16.63 4.66
C ARG A 49 5.90 17.84 5.53
N LYS A 50 5.60 18.99 4.92
CA LYS A 50 5.26 20.23 5.64
C LYS A 50 3.77 20.32 6.03
N SER A 51 2.94 19.39 5.57
CA SER A 51 1.49 19.40 5.81
C SER A 51 1.07 18.30 6.78
N ILE A 52 -0.01 18.57 7.51
CA ILE A 52 -0.73 17.58 8.31
C ILE A 52 -1.52 16.72 7.33
N SER A 53 -1.37 15.39 7.41
CA SER A 53 -2.04 14.49 6.48
C SER A 53 -3.47 14.19 6.92
N ILE A 54 -4.28 13.66 6.00
CA ILE A 54 -5.56 13.06 6.35
C ILE A 54 -5.42 12.05 7.49
N ASP A 55 -6.44 11.98 8.32
CA ASP A 55 -6.58 11.05 9.43
C ASP A 55 -7.31 9.76 9.01
N ASN A 56 -7.53 8.89 9.98
CA ASN A 56 -8.17 7.60 9.80
C ASN A 56 -9.64 7.74 9.38
N ASP A 57 -10.35 8.70 9.96
CA ASP A 57 -11.78 8.91 9.70
C ASP A 57 -12.00 9.35 8.25
N ALA A 58 -11.14 10.24 7.73
CA ALA A 58 -11.12 10.60 6.32
C ALA A 58 -10.95 9.38 5.42
N LEU A 59 -9.96 8.52 5.72
CA LEU A 59 -9.67 7.33 4.91
C LEU A 59 -10.83 6.33 4.94
N VAL A 60 -11.44 6.12 6.11
CA VAL A 60 -12.59 5.24 6.28
C VAL A 60 -13.78 5.78 5.50
N LEU A 61 -14.08 7.07 5.59
CA LEU A 61 -15.19 7.68 4.86
C LEU A 61 -14.99 7.55 3.33
N ILE A 62 -13.76 7.73 2.84
CA ILE A 62 -13.41 7.47 1.44
C ILE A 62 -13.69 6.00 1.08
N SER A 63 -13.27 5.05 1.92
CA SER A 63 -13.44 3.62 1.67
C SER A 63 -14.91 3.20 1.61
N ILE A 64 -15.77 3.80 2.44
CA ILE A 64 -17.20 3.53 2.48
C ILE A 64 -17.87 4.04 1.20
N ARG A 65 -17.45 5.21 0.70
CA ARG A 65 -18.01 5.83 -0.51
C ARG A 65 -17.48 5.20 -1.79
N CYS A 66 -16.23 4.73 -1.79
CA CYS A 66 -15.54 4.20 -2.97
C CYS A 66 -15.24 2.70 -2.83
N ARG A 67 -16.28 1.87 -2.71
CA ARG A 67 -16.12 0.41 -2.56
C ARG A 67 -15.53 -0.28 -3.79
N SER A 68 -15.62 0.37 -4.96
CA SER A 68 -15.09 -0.13 -6.24
C SER A 68 -13.61 0.20 -6.47
N LEU A 69 -12.88 0.64 -5.44
CA LEU A 69 -11.45 0.92 -5.56
C LEU A 69 -10.66 -0.34 -5.92
N THR A 70 -9.93 -0.25 -7.02
CA THR A 70 -9.03 -1.29 -7.54
C THR A 70 -7.57 -0.91 -7.39
N SER A 71 -7.24 0.37 -7.26
CA SER A 71 -5.87 0.83 -7.10
C SER A 71 -5.82 1.98 -6.11
N VAL A 72 -5.02 1.84 -5.06
CA VAL A 72 -4.79 2.92 -4.08
C VAL A 72 -3.31 3.19 -3.96
N LYS A 73 -2.97 4.49 -3.96
CA LYS A 73 -1.62 4.98 -3.73
C LYS A 73 -1.62 5.98 -2.57
N LEU A 74 -0.94 5.65 -1.49
CA LEU A 74 -0.74 6.49 -0.32
C LEU A 74 0.71 6.97 -0.28
N ARG A 75 0.94 8.27 -0.21
CA ARG A 75 2.28 8.84 -0.11
C ARG A 75 2.33 9.93 0.94
N GLY A 76 3.16 9.75 1.96
CA GLY A 76 3.35 10.74 3.02
C GLY A 76 2.15 10.90 3.96
N CYS A 77 1.20 9.97 3.94
CA CYS A 77 0.07 9.93 4.87
C CYS A 77 0.58 9.43 6.24
N ARG A 78 0.87 10.38 7.14
CA ARG A 78 1.55 10.14 8.43
C ARG A 78 0.61 10.11 9.62
N GLU A 79 -0.64 10.50 9.46
CA GLU A 79 -1.67 10.41 10.52
C GLU A 79 -2.51 9.13 10.38
N LEU A 80 -2.21 8.29 9.38
CA LEU A 80 -2.84 6.99 9.20
C LEU A 80 -2.19 5.95 10.11
N ILE A 81 -3.01 5.32 10.94
CA ILE A 81 -2.63 4.25 11.86
C ILE A 81 -3.32 2.93 11.49
N ASP A 82 -3.01 1.88 12.24
CA ASP A 82 -3.44 0.52 11.93
C ASP A 82 -4.96 0.34 11.87
N LEU A 83 -5.69 0.97 12.80
CA LEU A 83 -7.15 0.91 12.85
C LEU A 83 -7.81 1.49 11.58
N GLY A 84 -7.30 2.62 11.08
CA GLY A 84 -7.82 3.24 9.86
C GLY A 84 -7.56 2.39 8.61
N MET A 85 -6.39 1.75 8.55
CA MET A 85 -6.03 0.86 7.45
C MET A 85 -6.82 -0.46 7.45
N ASP A 86 -7.11 -1.00 8.63
CA ASP A 86 -7.96 -2.19 8.78
C ASP A 86 -9.39 -1.90 8.30
N ALA A 87 -10.02 -0.85 8.84
CA ALA A 87 -11.36 -0.43 8.41
C ALA A 87 -11.41 -0.12 6.90
N PHE A 88 -10.38 0.53 6.36
CA PHE A 88 -10.24 0.74 4.91
C PHE A 88 -10.22 -0.58 4.12
N ALA A 89 -9.44 -1.56 4.58
CA ALA A 89 -9.29 -2.86 3.93
C ALA A 89 -10.58 -3.68 3.94
N GLN A 90 -11.34 -3.62 5.04
CA GLN A 90 -12.63 -4.31 5.15
C GLN A 90 -13.65 -3.79 4.13
N ASN A 91 -13.62 -2.49 3.83
CA ASN A 91 -14.50 -1.86 2.85
C ASN A 91 -14.04 -2.07 1.39
N CYS A 92 -12.72 -2.10 1.13
CA CYS A 92 -12.15 -2.14 -0.23
C CYS A 92 -11.68 -3.53 -0.67
N LYS A 93 -12.53 -4.56 -0.55
CA LYS A 93 -12.17 -5.97 -0.85
C LYS A 93 -11.73 -6.23 -2.31
N GLY A 94 -12.17 -5.37 -3.25
CA GLY A 94 -11.85 -5.45 -4.67
C GLY A 94 -10.47 -4.87 -5.05
N LEU A 95 -9.66 -4.45 -4.07
CA LEU A 95 -8.38 -3.80 -4.32
C LEU A 95 -7.41 -4.75 -5.04
N LYS A 96 -6.88 -4.30 -6.18
CA LYS A 96 -5.92 -5.03 -7.03
C LYS A 96 -4.50 -4.50 -6.92
N LYS A 97 -4.33 -3.22 -6.58
CA LYS A 97 -3.02 -2.58 -6.44
C LYS A 97 -2.98 -1.71 -5.19
N LEU A 98 -1.98 -1.93 -4.34
CA LEU A 98 -1.65 -1.03 -3.23
C LEU A 98 -0.24 -0.50 -3.41
N SER A 99 -0.10 0.82 -3.31
CA SER A 99 1.19 1.48 -3.19
C SER A 99 1.20 2.35 -1.95
N CYS A 100 2.15 2.13 -1.05
CA CYS A 100 2.33 2.96 0.14
C CYS A 100 3.78 3.43 0.23
N GLY A 101 3.95 4.72 0.52
CA GLY A 101 5.25 5.39 0.54
C GLY A 101 5.35 6.37 1.69
N SER A 102 6.39 6.30 2.52
CA SER A 102 6.62 7.27 3.61
C SER A 102 5.41 7.43 4.56
N CYS A 103 4.67 6.34 4.77
CA CYS A 103 3.58 6.24 5.75
C CYS A 103 4.11 5.67 7.07
N ILE A 104 3.31 5.73 8.14
CA ILE A 104 3.71 5.30 9.48
C ILE A 104 2.92 4.10 10.03
N PHE A 105 1.99 3.52 9.28
CA PHE A 105 1.28 2.34 9.76
C PHE A 105 2.23 1.12 9.87
N SER A 106 1.89 0.18 10.75
CA SER A 106 2.74 -0.94 11.14
C SER A 106 2.54 -2.19 10.27
N ALA A 107 3.20 -3.29 10.63
CA ALA A 107 2.97 -4.60 10.02
C ALA A 107 1.52 -5.08 10.21
N LYS A 108 0.85 -4.72 11.32
CA LYS A 108 -0.56 -5.06 11.58
C LYS A 108 -1.48 -4.51 10.52
N ALA A 109 -1.31 -3.23 10.17
CA ALA A 109 -2.07 -2.60 9.11
C ALA A 109 -1.86 -3.30 7.76
N MET A 110 -0.62 -3.66 7.44
CA MET A 110 -0.31 -4.37 6.21
C MET A 110 -0.96 -5.77 6.21
N ASN A 111 -0.88 -6.50 7.31
CA ASN A 111 -1.53 -7.79 7.49
C ASN A 111 -3.06 -7.68 7.34
N ALA A 112 -3.69 -6.65 7.90
CA ALA A 112 -5.13 -6.40 7.72
C ALA A 112 -5.49 -6.22 6.24
N VAL A 113 -4.72 -5.41 5.50
CA VAL A 113 -4.90 -5.28 4.04
C VAL A 113 -4.76 -6.63 3.33
N LEU A 114 -3.71 -7.40 3.64
CA LEU A 114 -3.44 -8.69 2.99
C LEU A 114 -4.49 -9.75 3.33
N ASN A 115 -5.14 -9.64 4.48
CA ASN A 115 -6.20 -10.54 4.91
C ASN A 115 -7.55 -10.22 4.23
N HIS A 116 -7.89 -8.94 4.07
CA HIS A 116 -9.18 -8.54 3.51
C HIS A 116 -9.19 -8.34 1.98
N CYS A 117 -8.09 -7.90 1.38
CA CYS A 117 -7.99 -7.59 -0.05
C CYS A 117 -7.56 -8.82 -0.87
N THR A 118 -8.45 -9.80 -0.99
CA THR A 118 -8.17 -11.09 -1.66
C THR A 118 -7.91 -11.00 -3.17
N ALA A 119 -8.22 -9.85 -3.79
CA ALA A 119 -7.99 -9.60 -5.21
C ALA A 119 -6.63 -8.91 -5.49
N LEU A 120 -5.80 -8.68 -4.47
CA LEU A 120 -4.57 -7.90 -4.58
C LEU A 120 -3.55 -8.60 -5.49
N LYS A 121 -3.13 -7.92 -6.55
CA LYS A 121 -2.16 -8.43 -7.54
C LYS A 121 -0.80 -7.77 -7.42
N GLU A 122 -0.76 -6.52 -7.01
CA GLU A 122 0.48 -5.74 -6.97
C GLU A 122 0.61 -4.98 -5.65
N LEU A 123 1.73 -5.17 -4.97
CA LEU A 123 2.08 -4.50 -3.73
C LEU A 123 3.38 -3.72 -3.91
N PHE A 124 3.33 -2.42 -3.64
CA PHE A 124 4.48 -1.52 -3.71
C PHE A 124 4.67 -0.82 -2.37
N VAL A 125 5.79 -1.11 -1.70
CA VAL A 125 6.11 -0.55 -0.38
C VAL A 125 7.40 0.24 -0.48
N LYS A 126 7.36 1.50 -0.08
CA LYS A 126 8.53 2.38 -0.06
C LYS A 126 8.68 3.07 1.30
N HIS A 127 9.83 2.93 1.94
CA HIS A 127 10.18 3.74 3.13
C HIS A 127 9.05 3.77 4.20
N LEU A 128 8.61 2.60 4.68
CA LEU A 128 7.67 2.52 5.80
C LEU A 128 8.46 2.64 7.11
N ARG A 129 8.27 3.76 7.83
CA ARG A 129 9.07 4.09 9.01
C ARG A 129 8.73 3.23 10.24
N SER A 130 7.46 2.86 10.42
CA SER A 130 7.01 2.08 11.58
C SER A 130 7.44 0.61 11.56
N LEU A 131 7.88 0.09 10.41
CA LEU A 131 8.48 -1.25 10.36
C LEU A 131 9.89 -1.30 10.98
N HIS A 132 10.42 -0.18 11.46
CA HIS A 132 11.71 -0.15 12.13
C HIS A 132 11.70 -0.85 13.49
N ASP A 133 10.63 -0.71 14.26
CA ASP A 133 10.59 -1.24 15.64
C ASP A 133 9.64 -2.44 15.79
N SER A 134 9.08 -2.91 14.67
CA SER A 134 8.10 -3.99 14.63
C SER A 134 8.76 -5.35 14.40
N VAL A 135 8.71 -6.21 15.42
CA VAL A 135 9.07 -7.64 15.34
C VAL A 135 8.05 -8.45 14.52
N GLU A 136 6.86 -7.86 14.29
CA GLU A 136 5.78 -8.56 13.61
C GLU A 136 6.06 -8.77 12.12
N LEU A 137 5.89 -10.03 11.69
CA LEU A 137 6.07 -10.46 10.32
C LEU A 137 4.83 -10.17 9.48
N ILE A 138 5.05 -9.94 8.19
CA ILE A 138 4.00 -9.73 7.21
C ILE A 138 3.67 -11.09 6.60
N GLY A 139 2.56 -11.66 7.04
CA GLY A 139 2.08 -12.97 6.65
C GLY A 139 1.53 -12.99 5.22
N PRO A 140 1.35 -14.18 4.63
CA PRO A 140 0.78 -14.31 3.29
C PRO A 140 -0.64 -13.75 3.17
N GLY A 141 -1.43 -13.83 4.24
CA GLY A 141 -2.84 -13.48 4.23
C GLY A 141 -3.61 -14.20 3.11
N ALA A 142 -4.83 -13.72 2.85
CA ALA A 142 -5.64 -14.24 1.74
C ALA A 142 -5.13 -13.73 0.36
N ALA A 143 -4.51 -12.56 0.33
CA ALA A 143 -3.95 -11.92 -0.86
C ALA A 143 -2.80 -12.70 -1.53
N ALA A 144 -2.06 -13.54 -0.79
CA ALA A 144 -0.98 -14.37 -1.37
C ALA A 144 -1.46 -15.26 -2.54
N SER A 145 -2.74 -15.65 -2.55
CA SER A 145 -3.34 -16.46 -3.61
C SER A 145 -3.50 -15.72 -4.95
N SER A 146 -3.45 -14.39 -4.95
CA SER A 146 -3.64 -13.52 -6.12
C SER A 146 -2.42 -12.66 -6.47
N LEU A 147 -1.49 -12.45 -5.53
CA LEU A 147 -0.32 -11.60 -5.71
C LEU A 147 0.59 -12.08 -6.86
N LYS A 148 0.94 -11.13 -7.74
CA LYS A 148 1.80 -11.34 -8.93
C LYS A 148 3.06 -10.49 -8.90
N SER A 149 3.03 -9.34 -8.22
CA SER A 149 4.13 -8.39 -8.16
C SER A 149 4.30 -7.84 -6.75
N ILE A 150 5.51 -7.92 -6.21
CA ILE A 150 5.92 -7.27 -4.97
C ILE A 150 7.13 -6.39 -5.27
N CYS A 151 7.08 -5.14 -4.83
CA CYS A 151 8.18 -4.19 -4.96
C CYS A 151 8.42 -3.52 -3.60
N LEU A 152 9.58 -3.80 -3.03
CA LEU A 152 10.04 -3.26 -1.76
C LEU A 152 11.21 -2.31 -2.04
N LYS A 153 11.13 -1.09 -1.52
CA LYS A 153 12.15 -0.07 -1.75
C LYS A 153 12.49 0.69 -0.46
N GLU A 154 13.77 0.86 -0.19
CA GLU A 154 14.27 1.67 0.94
C GLU A 154 13.68 1.19 2.28
N LEU A 155 13.74 -0.12 2.55
CA LEU A 155 13.23 -0.74 3.78
C LEU A 155 14.38 -1.28 4.63
N ILE A 156 14.36 -1.00 5.94
CA ILE A 156 15.38 -1.46 6.87
C ILE A 156 15.11 -2.91 7.30
N HIS A 157 13.87 -3.25 7.68
CA HIS A 157 13.47 -4.63 8.00
C HIS A 157 12.73 -5.28 6.85
N GLY A 158 13.39 -5.37 5.68
CA GLY A 158 12.79 -5.99 4.50
C GLY A 158 12.37 -7.44 4.73
N GLN A 159 13.13 -8.18 5.54
CA GLN A 159 12.90 -9.59 5.87
C GLN A 159 11.52 -9.88 6.47
N ASN A 160 10.85 -8.87 7.06
CA ASN A 160 9.50 -9.03 7.59
C ASN A 160 8.50 -9.45 6.50
N PHE A 161 8.78 -9.18 5.22
CA PHE A 161 7.98 -9.62 4.08
C PHE A 161 8.26 -11.07 3.64
N GLY A 162 9.22 -11.76 4.26
CA GLY A 162 9.60 -13.14 3.93
C GLY A 162 8.42 -14.11 3.83
N PRO A 163 7.56 -14.23 4.87
CA PRO A 163 6.40 -15.12 4.84
C PRO A 163 5.41 -14.81 3.71
N LEU A 164 5.16 -13.53 3.44
CA LEU A 164 4.33 -13.09 2.30
C LEU A 164 4.92 -13.54 0.95
N ILE A 165 6.21 -13.32 0.75
CA ILE A 165 6.89 -13.64 -0.51
C ILE A 165 6.88 -15.16 -0.75
N VAL A 166 7.23 -15.95 0.28
CA VAL A 166 7.22 -17.41 0.21
C VAL A 166 5.81 -17.94 -0.07
N GLY A 167 4.82 -17.46 0.69
CA GLY A 167 3.43 -17.88 0.55
C GLY A 167 2.75 -17.46 -0.76
N SER A 168 3.26 -16.42 -1.44
CA SER A 168 2.71 -15.92 -2.71
C SER A 168 3.07 -16.83 -3.90
N LYS A 169 2.35 -17.94 -4.07
CA LYS A 169 2.64 -18.97 -5.09
C LYS A 169 2.55 -18.47 -6.54
N LYS A 170 1.77 -17.41 -6.82
CA LYS A 170 1.59 -16.83 -8.17
C LYS A 170 2.51 -15.63 -8.46
N LEU A 171 3.50 -15.37 -7.59
CA LEU A 171 4.40 -14.23 -7.73
C LEU A 171 5.29 -14.39 -8.98
N LYS A 172 5.23 -13.40 -9.87
CA LYS A 172 6.00 -13.33 -11.13
C LYS A 172 7.10 -12.28 -11.08
N THR A 173 7.03 -11.36 -10.12
CA THR A 173 7.88 -10.18 -10.08
C THR A 173 8.15 -9.83 -8.63
N LEU A 174 9.44 -9.82 -8.26
CA LEU A 174 9.93 -9.36 -6.98
C LEU A 174 11.00 -8.29 -7.22
N LYS A 175 10.81 -7.07 -6.73
CA LYS A 175 11.82 -6.00 -6.77
C LYS A 175 12.22 -5.68 -5.35
N LEU A 176 13.50 -5.83 -5.03
CA LEU A 176 14.09 -5.40 -3.77
C LEU A 176 15.11 -4.31 -4.12
N ILE A 177 14.86 -3.08 -3.67
CA ILE A 177 15.70 -1.93 -4.01
C ILE A 177 16.15 -1.29 -2.71
N ARG A 178 17.45 -1.38 -2.38
CA ARG A 178 17.99 -0.82 -1.12
C ARG A 178 17.20 -1.31 0.11
N CYS A 179 16.94 -2.61 0.17
CA CYS A 179 16.30 -3.25 1.33
C CYS A 179 17.36 -4.01 2.12
N LEU A 180 17.43 -3.78 3.43
CA LEU A 180 18.33 -4.49 4.32
C LEU A 180 17.65 -5.78 4.84
N GLY A 181 18.45 -6.74 5.32
CA GLY A 181 17.98 -8.02 5.87
C GLY A 181 17.64 -9.11 4.86
N PHE A 182 17.74 -8.83 3.55
CA PHE A 182 17.73 -9.84 2.49
C PHE A 182 19.15 -10.22 2.01
N GLY A 183 20.18 -9.82 2.77
CA GLY A 183 21.59 -9.96 2.43
C GLY A 183 22.14 -11.35 2.75
N VAL A 184 23.06 -11.79 1.90
CA VAL A 184 23.67 -13.13 1.84
C VAL A 184 24.82 -13.33 2.84
N GLU A 185 25.18 -12.30 3.60
CA GLU A 185 26.29 -12.35 4.56
C GLU A 185 25.75 -12.28 5.98
N GLY A 186 25.87 -13.40 6.70
CA GLY A 186 25.39 -13.56 8.08
C GLY A 186 24.15 -14.43 8.15
N GLY A 187 24.37 -15.74 8.24
CA GLY A 187 23.36 -16.79 8.13
C GLY A 187 22.13 -16.61 9.03
N CYS A 188 20.97 -16.48 8.39
CA CYS A 188 19.70 -17.06 8.84
C CYS A 188 18.73 -17.16 7.65
N CYS A 189 19.14 -17.88 6.60
CA CYS A 189 18.22 -18.46 5.62
C CYS A 189 17.98 -19.96 5.89
N HIS A 190 18.10 -20.42 7.15
CA HIS A 190 17.69 -21.76 7.54
C HIS A 190 16.20 -21.75 7.86
N GLY A 191 15.35 -21.92 6.83
CA GLY A 191 13.96 -22.31 7.05
C GLY A 191 12.90 -21.78 6.07
N LEU A 192 13.21 -20.84 5.18
CA LEU A 192 12.19 -20.20 4.33
C LEU A 192 12.48 -20.39 2.85
N GLY A 193 11.93 -21.45 2.25
CA GLY A 193 11.67 -21.57 0.80
C GLY A 193 12.76 -21.00 -0.12
N SER A 194 14.02 -21.31 0.19
CA SER A 194 15.20 -20.59 -0.28
C SER A 194 15.25 -20.53 -1.80
N GLU A 195 15.04 -21.64 -2.50
CA GLU A 195 15.14 -21.69 -3.97
C GLU A 195 14.24 -20.70 -4.71
N LYS A 196 13.04 -20.42 -4.19
CA LYS A 196 12.08 -19.53 -4.85
C LYS A 196 12.48 -18.06 -4.67
N LEU A 197 12.96 -17.72 -3.47
CA LEU A 197 13.52 -16.40 -3.18
C LEU A 197 14.79 -16.17 -4.02
N TRP A 198 15.69 -17.16 -4.07
CA TRP A 198 16.91 -17.12 -4.89
C TRP A 198 16.60 -16.99 -6.39
N LYS A 199 15.69 -17.79 -6.96
CA LYS A 199 15.29 -17.66 -8.37
C LYS A 199 14.70 -16.29 -8.71
N LEU A 200 13.92 -15.70 -7.81
CA LEU A 200 13.35 -14.37 -7.99
C LEU A 200 14.39 -13.25 -7.80
N PHE A 201 15.41 -13.48 -6.97
CA PHE A 201 16.51 -12.56 -6.72
C PHE A 201 17.50 -12.54 -7.90
N VAL A 202 17.96 -13.72 -8.34
CA VAL A 202 18.92 -13.91 -9.44
C VAL A 202 18.39 -13.41 -10.79
N SER A 203 17.09 -13.48 -11.04
CA SER A 203 16.50 -13.03 -12.32
C SER A 203 16.60 -11.51 -12.57
N ARG A 204 17.22 -10.72 -11.70
CA ARG A 204 17.23 -9.24 -11.76
C ARG A 204 18.53 -8.53 -11.40
N GLU A 205 19.62 -9.26 -11.23
CA GLU A 205 20.97 -8.66 -11.27
C GLU A 205 21.55 -8.60 -12.69
N SER A 206 20.76 -8.96 -13.71
CA SER A 206 21.10 -8.85 -15.15
C SER A 206 20.48 -7.62 -15.80
#